data_AF-A0A2D8FBB7-F1
#
_entry.id   AF-A0A2D8FBB7-F1
#
_cell.length_a   1.000
_cell.length_b   1.000
_cell.length_c   1.000
_cell.angle_alpha   90.00
_cell.angle_beta   90.00
_cell.angle_gamma   90.00
#
_symmetry.space_group_name_H-M   'P 1'
#
loop_
_entity.id
_entity.type
_entity.pdbx_description
1 polymer ?
#
loop_
_entity_poly.entity_id
_entity_poly.type
_entity_poly.pdbx_seq_one_letter_code
_entity_poly.pdbx_strand_id
1 'polypeptide(L)'
;MIRGRSPVVRSAIRAASPLALLVAAFLFFAGHNQPGGGFAAGLVIGAVVALRTVAGIGRPQDAARWFAVGTALVSAVALAPLLGGEPLLDQVIVSETLPLLGKVKSGSALVFDAGVTAIVVGLFVAVFDGLDADELGRDEVQV
;
A
#
# COMPACT_ATOMS: atom_id res chain seq x y z
N MET A 1 -20.12 29.10 -8.53
CA MET A 1 -20.17 29.35 -7.06
C MET A 1 -20.61 28.03 -6.42
N ILE A 2 -19.84 27.17 -5.75
CA ILE A 2 -18.62 27.21 -4.92
C ILE A 2 -17.73 26.04 -5.39
N ARG A 3 -16.57 26.27 -5.99
CA ARG A 3 -15.68 25.16 -6.41
C ARG A 3 -14.22 25.59 -6.41
N GLY A 4 -13.74 26.04 -5.25
CA GLY A 4 -12.31 26.23 -5.02
C GLY A 4 -11.80 25.10 -4.14
N ARG A 5 -10.78 24.35 -4.57
CA ARG A 5 -10.05 23.43 -3.69
C ARG A 5 -9.58 24.21 -2.46
N SER A 6 -10.15 23.91 -1.29
CA SER A 6 -9.82 24.63 -0.04
C SER A 6 -8.32 24.56 0.23
N PRO A 7 -7.61 25.70 0.31
CA PRO A 7 -6.17 25.73 0.61
C PRO A 7 -5.84 25.09 1.95
N VAL A 8 -6.77 25.18 2.91
CA VAL A 8 -6.67 24.58 4.24
C VAL A 8 -6.70 23.05 4.13
N VAL A 9 -7.69 22.49 3.42
CA VAL A 9 -7.82 21.03 3.23
C VAL A 9 -6.61 20.48 2.48
N ARG A 10 -6.17 21.15 1.42
CA ARG A 10 -4.99 20.72 0.65
C ARG A 10 -3.73 20.71 1.51
N SER A 11 -3.52 21.74 2.32
CA SER A 11 -2.38 21.84 3.24
C SER A 11 -2.44 20.77 4.34
N ALA A 12 -3.62 20.54 4.91
CA ALA A 12 -3.85 19.51 5.91
C ALA A 12 -3.55 18.10 5.37
N ILE A 13 -4.04 17.74 4.18
CA ILE A 13 -3.76 16.45 3.54
C ILE A 13 -2.27 16.30 3.23
N ARG A 14 -1.60 17.36 2.76
CA ARG A 14 -0.16 17.34 2.50
C ARG A 14 0.65 17.08 3.77
N ALA A 15 0.26 17.68 4.89
CA ALA A 15 0.91 17.49 6.20
C ALA A 15 0.58 16.13 6.83
N ALA A 16 -0.65 15.66 6.71
CA ALA A 16 -1.10 14.38 7.28
C ALA A 16 -0.57 13.16 6.51
N SER A 17 -0.37 13.27 5.19
CA SER A 17 0.13 12.18 4.33
C SER A 17 1.38 11.47 4.89
N PRO A 18 2.49 12.15 5.19
CA PRO A 18 3.68 11.48 5.71
C PRO A 18 3.44 10.80 7.06
N LEU A 19 2.63 11.40 7.94
CA LEU A 19 2.28 10.80 9.23
C LEU A 19 1.47 9.50 9.03
N ALA A 20 0.49 9.51 8.12
CA ALA A 20 -0.28 8.32 7.79
C ALA A 20 0.59 7.24 7.15
N LEU A 21 1.58 7.59 6.32
CA LEU A 21 2.54 6.63 5.77
C LEU A 21 3.45 6.03 6.85
N LEU A 22 3.82 6.80 7.88
CA LEU A 22 4.54 6.25 9.05
C LEU A 22 3.67 5.25 9.82
N VAL A 23 2.38 5.56 10.00
CA VAL A 23 1.41 4.63 10.62
C VAL A 23 1.26 3.37 9.77
N ALA A 24 1.16 3.50 8.44
CA ALA A 24 1.10 2.36 7.54
C ALA A 24 2.35 1.48 7.65
N ALA A 25 3.54 2.09 7.68
CA ALA A 25 4.80 1.36 7.89
C ALA A 25 4.83 0.65 9.25
N PHE A 26 4.38 1.32 10.32
CA PHE A 26 4.25 0.68 11.63
C PHE A 26 3.31 -0.53 11.59
N LEU A 27 2.12 -0.39 11.01
CA LEU A 27 1.15 -1.48 10.89
C LEU A 27 1.71 -2.65 10.07
N PHE A 28 2.44 -2.36 9.00
CA PHE A 28 3.10 -3.35 8.16
C PHE A 28 4.05 -4.24 8.98
N PHE A 29 4.94 -3.63 9.77
CA PHE A 29 5.89 -4.38 10.59
C PHE A 29 5.26 -4.98 11.86
N ALA A 30 4.22 -4.35 12.41
CA ALA A 30 3.53 -4.83 13.61
C ALA A 30 2.81 -6.17 13.38
N GLY A 31 2.40 -6.47 12.14
CA GLY A 31 1.59 -7.64 11.77
C GLY A 31 2.17 -9.00 12.17
N HIS A 32 3.48 -9.08 12.44
CA HIS A 32 4.11 -10.33 12.89
C HIS A 32 3.76 -10.73 14.32
N ASN A 33 3.48 -9.76 15.21
CA ASN A 33 3.34 -10.01 16.64
C ASN A 33 2.13 -9.29 17.26
N GLN A 34 1.49 -8.39 16.52
CA GLN A 34 0.39 -7.55 16.96
C GLN A 34 -0.63 -7.39 15.81
N PRO A 35 -1.86 -6.94 16.10
CA PRO A 35 -2.82 -6.59 15.06
C PRO A 35 -2.22 -5.58 14.06
N GLY A 36 -2.24 -5.91 12.77
CA GLY A 36 -1.58 -5.15 11.71
C GLY A 36 -1.46 -5.94 10.41
N GLY A 37 -0.32 -5.81 9.74
CA GLY A 37 0.06 -6.56 8.53
C GLY A 37 -0.14 -5.80 7.23
N GLY A 38 0.14 -6.49 6.12
CA GLY A 38 0.14 -5.92 4.78
C GLY A 38 -1.21 -5.34 4.32
N PHE A 39 -2.31 -6.00 4.68
CA PHE A 39 -3.65 -5.50 4.33
C PHE A 39 -3.97 -4.17 5.04
N ALA A 40 -3.76 -4.10 6.36
CA ALA A 40 -4.02 -2.90 7.15
C ALA A 40 -3.12 -1.73 6.70
N ALA A 41 -1.83 -2.00 6.46
CA ALA A 41 -0.92 -1.02 5.89
C ALA A 41 -1.39 -0.53 4.51
N GLY A 42 -1.80 -1.46 3.63
CA GLY A 42 -2.33 -1.16 2.31
C GLY A 42 -3.57 -0.26 2.35
N LEU A 43 -4.49 -0.48 3.29
CA LEU A 43 -5.67 0.37 3.46
C LEU A 43 -5.31 1.81 3.86
N VAL A 44 -4.33 1.98 4.75
CA VAL A 44 -3.87 3.32 5.16
C VAL A 44 -3.18 4.03 3.99
N ILE A 45 -2.32 3.33 3.24
CA ILE A 45 -1.70 3.89 2.01
C ILE A 45 -2.79 4.23 0.98
N GLY A 46 -3.78 3.36 0.81
CA GLY A 46 -4.94 3.57 -0.05
C GLY A 46 -5.73 4.82 0.32
N ALA A 47 -5.96 5.05 1.61
CA ALA A 47 -6.59 6.28 2.10
C ALA A 47 -5.74 7.53 1.79
N VAL A 48 -4.41 7.44 1.90
CA VAL A 48 -3.51 8.54 1.49
C VAL A 48 -3.62 8.80 -0.01
N VAL A 49 -3.63 7.76 -0.85
CA VAL A 49 -3.83 7.87 -2.30
C VAL A 49 -5.16 8.55 -2.59
N ALA A 50 -6.26 8.10 -1.96
CA ALA A 50 -7.59 8.66 -2.12
C ALA A 50 -7.64 10.16 -1.79
N LEU A 51 -7.18 10.53 -0.60
CA LEU A 51 -7.20 11.91 -0.12
C LEU A 51 -6.32 12.84 -0.98
N ARG A 52 -5.15 12.38 -1.40
CA ARG A 52 -4.25 13.16 -2.27
C ARG A 52 -4.83 13.33 -3.68
N THR A 53 -5.56 12.34 -4.18
CA THR A 53 -6.24 12.41 -5.48
C THR A 53 -7.35 13.46 -5.44
N VAL A 54 -8.25 13.37 -4.46
CA VAL A 54 -9.35 14.34 -4.28
C VAL A 54 -8.83 15.76 -4.05
N ALA A 55 -7.71 15.91 -3.35
CA ALA A 55 -7.07 17.20 -3.11
C ALA A 55 -6.28 17.76 -4.31
N GLY A 56 -6.16 17.01 -5.42
CA GLY A 56 -5.36 17.40 -6.59
C GLY A 56 -3.86 17.52 -6.30
N ILE A 57 -3.34 16.70 -5.38
CA ILE A 57 -1.92 16.69 -4.97
C ILE A 57 -1.13 15.63 -5.74
N GLY A 58 -1.79 14.62 -6.28
CA GLY A 58 -1.18 13.60 -7.12
C GLY A 58 -2.25 12.82 -7.85
N ARG A 59 -1.85 12.17 -8.94
CA ARG A 59 -2.74 11.30 -9.70
C ARG A 59 -2.21 9.88 -9.66
N PRO A 60 -2.95 8.93 -9.07
CA PRO A 60 -2.58 7.54 -9.09
C PRO A 60 -2.65 7.02 -10.53
N GLN A 61 -1.66 6.25 -10.94
CA GLN A 61 -1.56 5.66 -12.28
C GLN A 61 -1.02 4.23 -12.17
N ASP A 62 -1.18 3.46 -13.24
CA ASP A 62 -0.60 2.13 -13.41
C ASP A 62 -1.05 1.09 -12.35
N ALA A 63 -2.36 1.03 -12.06
CA ALA A 63 -2.93 -0.02 -11.22
C ALA A 63 -2.50 -1.43 -11.63
N ALA A 64 -2.39 -1.68 -12.93
CA ALA A 64 -1.93 -2.95 -13.47
C ALA A 64 -0.52 -3.34 -12.97
N ARG A 65 0.40 -2.38 -12.82
CA ARG A 65 1.74 -2.65 -12.27
C ARG A 65 1.68 -3.07 -10.82
N TRP A 66 0.87 -2.39 -10.01
CA TRP A 66 0.67 -2.73 -8.60
C TRP A 66 0.10 -4.15 -8.43
N PHE A 67 -0.93 -4.49 -9.21
CA PHE A 67 -1.48 -5.84 -9.21
C PHE A 67 -0.47 -6.88 -9.72
N ALA A 68 0.27 -6.60 -10.79
CA ALA A 68 1.25 -7.53 -11.32
C ALA A 68 2.37 -7.82 -10.30
N VAL A 69 2.95 -6.78 -9.71
CA VAL A 69 4.02 -6.92 -8.69
C VAL A 69 3.48 -7.63 -7.46
N GLY A 70 2.32 -7.20 -6.95
CA GLY A 70 1.77 -7.78 -5.73
C GLY A 70 1.37 -9.25 -5.90
N THR A 71 0.73 -9.59 -7.01
CA THR A 71 0.34 -10.98 -7.34
C THR A 71 1.57 -11.85 -7.57
N ALA A 72 2.60 -11.34 -8.25
CA ALA A 72 3.85 -12.07 -8.46
C ALA A 72 4.54 -12.37 -7.12
N LEU A 73 4.64 -11.39 -6.22
CA LEU A 73 5.22 -11.58 -4.89
C LEU A 73 4.43 -12.59 -4.04
N VAL A 74 3.11 -12.43 -3.96
CA VAL A 74 2.23 -13.34 -3.21
C VAL A 74 2.35 -14.76 -3.75
N SER A 75 2.29 -14.93 -5.07
CA SER A 75 2.37 -16.26 -5.71
C SER A 75 3.73 -16.90 -5.51
N ALA A 76 4.82 -16.14 -5.68
CA ALA A 76 6.18 -16.64 -5.47
C ALA A 76 6.37 -17.12 -4.04
N VAL A 77 5.93 -16.34 -3.04
CA VAL A 77 6.03 -16.73 -1.63
C VAL A 77 5.12 -17.91 -1.29
N ALA A 78 3.89 -17.94 -1.81
CA ALA A 78 2.94 -19.02 -1.53
C ALA A 78 3.38 -20.37 -2.14
N LEU A 79 4.02 -20.34 -3.32
CA LEU A 79 4.45 -21.52 -4.06
C LEU A 79 5.88 -21.98 -3.71
N ALA A 80 6.73 -21.11 -3.16
CA ALA A 80 8.12 -21.46 -2.83
C ALA A 80 8.27 -22.71 -1.94
N PRO A 81 7.44 -22.94 -0.90
CA PRO A 81 7.56 -24.13 -0.06
C PRO A 81 7.32 -25.45 -0.81
N LEU A 82 6.49 -25.45 -1.85
CA LEU A 82 6.23 -26.65 -2.67
C LEU A 82 7.50 -27.20 -3.34
N LEU A 83 8.46 -26.33 -3.65
CA LEU A 83 9.76 -26.75 -4.23
C LEU A 83 10.59 -27.58 -3.25
N GLY A 84 10.34 -27.43 -1.94
CA GLY A 84 10.96 -28.22 -0.87
C GLY A 84 10.12 -29.42 -0.43
N GLY A 85 8.95 -29.67 -1.03
CA GLY A 85 8.01 -30.71 -0.60
C GLY A 85 7.14 -30.33 0.59
N GLU A 86 7.20 -29.07 1.04
CA GLU A 86 6.37 -28.54 2.12
C GLU A 86 4.99 -28.10 1.61
N PRO A 87 3.96 -27.99 2.49
CA PRO A 87 2.64 -27.50 2.11
C PRO A 87 2.64 -26.07 1.53
N LEU A 88 1.65 -25.75 0.71
CA LEU A 88 1.38 -24.39 0.23
C LEU A 88 1.29 -23.40 1.39
N LEU A 89 1.85 -22.19 1.20
CA LEU A 89 1.87 -21.10 2.18
C LEU A 89 2.63 -21.41 3.48
N ASP A 90 3.42 -22.48 3.53
CA ASP A 90 4.26 -22.73 4.69
C ASP A 90 5.28 -21.59 4.91
N GLN A 91 5.55 -21.30 6.18
CA GLN A 91 6.30 -20.12 6.58
C GLN A 91 7.73 -20.47 6.96
N VAL A 92 8.67 -20.01 6.14
CA VAL A 92 10.09 -20.07 6.48
C VAL A 92 10.42 -18.92 7.42
N ILE A 93 10.74 -19.26 8.67
CA ILE A 93 11.17 -18.29 9.68
C ILE A 93 12.70 -18.19 9.64
N VAL A 94 13.22 -17.07 9.15
CA VAL A 94 14.65 -16.78 9.21
C VAL A 94 14.92 -15.96 10.46
N SER A 95 15.85 -16.43 11.30
CA SER A 95 16.27 -15.72 12.50
C SER A 95 17.67 -15.15 12.24
N GLU A 96 17.75 -13.88 11.86
CA GLU A 96 19.03 -13.19 11.68
C GLU A 96 19.28 -12.18 12.80
N THR A 97 20.53 -12.14 13.27
CA THR A 97 21.02 -11.11 14.19
C THR A 97 21.59 -9.96 13.39
N LEU A 98 20.81 -8.88 13.25
CA LEU A 98 21.29 -7.65 12.63
C LEU A 98 22.06 -6.80 13.66
N PRO A 99 23.18 -6.17 13.26
CA PRO A 99 24.07 -5.46 14.19
C PRO A 99 23.44 -4.24 14.89
N LEU A 100 22.38 -3.64 14.32
CA LEU A 100 21.64 -2.53 14.96
C LEU A 100 20.29 -2.94 15.59
N LEU A 101 19.69 -4.05 15.16
CA LEU A 101 18.31 -4.41 15.51
C LEU A 101 18.22 -5.66 16.42
N GLY A 102 19.35 -6.30 16.72
CA GLY A 102 19.38 -7.53 17.52
C GLY A 102 18.81 -8.73 16.76
N LYS A 103 18.22 -9.69 17.49
CA LYS A 103 17.57 -10.88 16.90
C LYS A 103 16.27 -10.47 16.22
N VAL A 104 16.27 -10.39 14.89
CA VAL A 104 15.07 -10.16 14.11
C VAL A 104 14.57 -11.51 13.62
N LYS A 105 13.40 -11.93 14.10
CA LYS A 105 12.64 -13.03 13.52
C LYS A 105 11.77 -12.45 12.42
N SER A 106 12.23 -12.57 11.18
CA SER A 106 11.45 -12.16 10.01
C SER A 106 11.44 -13.32 9.03
N GLY A 107 10.27 -13.63 8.50
CA GLY A 107 10.06 -14.76 7.61
C GLY A 107 9.56 -14.35 6.24
N SER A 108 9.27 -15.35 5.43
CA SER A 108 8.58 -15.19 4.14
C SER A 108 7.25 -14.41 4.26
N ALA A 109 6.63 -14.42 5.45
CA ALA A 109 5.42 -13.66 5.76
C ALA A 109 5.52 -12.13 5.51
N LEU A 110 6.70 -11.51 5.74
CA LEU A 110 6.85 -10.07 5.47
C LEU A 110 6.78 -9.77 3.96
N VAL A 111 7.38 -10.64 3.14
CA VAL A 111 7.36 -10.51 1.68
C VAL A 111 5.98 -10.80 1.13
N PHE A 112 5.27 -11.78 1.71
CA PHE A 112 3.86 -12.03 1.40
C PHE A 112 3.01 -10.78 1.67
N ASP A 113 3.16 -10.17 2.85
CA ASP A 113 2.45 -8.94 3.23
C ASP A 113 2.81 -7.76 2.33
N ALA A 114 4.06 -7.66 1.85
CA ALA A 114 4.44 -6.64 0.87
C ALA A 114 3.65 -6.81 -0.44
N GLY A 115 3.48 -8.05 -0.89
CA GLY A 115 2.65 -8.36 -2.06
C GLY A 115 1.17 -8.03 -1.84
N VAL A 116 0.60 -8.38 -0.68
CA VAL A 116 -0.78 -8.01 -0.31
C VAL A 116 -0.94 -6.49 -0.27
N THR A 117 0.01 -5.77 0.33
CA THR A 117 0.02 -4.29 0.40
C THR A 117 -0.03 -3.69 -1.01
N ALA A 118 0.80 -4.21 -1.92
CA ALA A 118 0.84 -3.75 -3.30
C ALA A 118 -0.48 -3.98 -4.04
N ILE A 119 -1.14 -5.14 -3.84
CA ILE A 119 -2.47 -5.42 -4.41
C ILE A 119 -3.51 -4.43 -3.87
N VAL A 120 -3.54 -4.19 -2.57
CA VAL A 120 -4.51 -3.25 -1.95
C VAL A 120 -4.28 -1.83 -2.46
N VAL A 121 -3.03 -1.37 -2.53
CA VAL A 121 -2.71 -0.06 -3.12
C VAL A 121 -3.15 0.00 -4.58
N GLY A 122 -2.88 -1.06 -5.36
CA GLY A 122 -3.33 -1.21 -6.74
C GLY A 122 -4.84 -1.09 -6.90
N LEU A 123 -5.61 -1.64 -5.95
CA LEU A 123 -7.07 -1.50 -5.93
C LEU A 123 -7.50 -0.04 -5.77
N PHE A 124 -6.91 0.71 -4.83
CA PHE A 124 -7.23 2.14 -4.70
C PHE A 124 -6.83 2.91 -5.97
N VAL A 125 -5.64 2.65 -6.52
CA VAL A 125 -5.22 3.26 -7.79
C VAL A 125 -6.23 2.96 -8.89
N ALA A 126 -6.68 1.70 -9.03
CA ALA A 126 -7.63 1.29 -10.06
C ALA A 126 -8.99 1.95 -9.90
N VAL A 127 -9.48 2.07 -8.67
CA VAL A 127 -10.75 2.73 -8.37
C VAL A 127 -10.68 4.21 -8.76
N PHE A 128 -9.62 4.93 -8.38
CA PHE A 128 -9.51 6.35 -8.71
C PHE A 128 -9.20 6.61 -10.19
N ASP A 129 -8.47 5.72 -10.85
CA ASP A 129 -8.22 5.79 -12.29
C ASP A 129 -9.50 5.49 -13.09
N GLY A 130 -10.24 4.45 -12.71
CA GLY A 130 -11.48 4.03 -13.37
C GLY A 130 -12.70 4.91 -13.10
N LEU A 131 -12.71 5.67 -12.00
CA LEU A 131 -13.70 6.73 -11.73
C LEU A 131 -13.39 8.04 -12.47
N ASP A 132 -12.48 7.98 -13.44
CA ASP A 132 -12.02 9.11 -14.22
C ASP A 132 -11.56 10.29 -13.34
N ALA A 133 -10.46 10.08 -12.61
CA ALA A 133 -9.73 11.19 -11.96
C ALA A 133 -9.39 12.34 -12.94
N ASP A 134 -9.47 12.08 -14.25
CA ASP A 134 -9.48 13.06 -15.33
C ASP A 134 -10.70 14.00 -15.27
N GLU A 135 -11.94 13.52 -15.16
CA GLU A 135 -13.14 14.35 -15.03
C GLU A 135 -13.12 15.19 -13.74
N LEU A 136 -12.59 14.64 -12.64
CA LEU A 136 -12.34 15.40 -11.40
C LEU A 136 -11.36 16.58 -11.60
N GLY A 137 -10.61 16.63 -12.70
CA GLY A 137 -9.71 17.73 -13.08
C GLY A 137 -10.04 18.47 -14.38
N ARG A 138 -10.92 17.94 -15.24
CA ARG A 138 -11.23 18.48 -16.59
C ARG A 138 -12.43 19.42 -16.60
N ASP A 139 -13.29 19.36 -15.60
CA ASP A 139 -14.38 20.34 -15.40
C ASP A 139 -13.87 21.78 -15.14
N GLU A 140 -12.56 22.00 -15.08
CA GLU A 140 -11.93 23.32 -14.81
C GLU A 140 -11.40 24.05 -16.07
N VAL A 141 -11.31 23.42 -17.25
CA VAL A 141 -10.64 24.04 -18.44
C VAL A 141 -11.62 24.59 -19.49
N GLN A 142 -12.92 24.33 -19.36
CA GLN A 142 -13.96 24.86 -20.25
C GLN A 142 -14.94 25.79 -19.51
N VAL A 143 -14.45 26.84 -18.83
CA VAL A 143 -15.25 28.05 -18.53
C VAL A 143 -14.35 29.28 -18.54
#